data_AF-A0A7W0EW71-F1
#
_entry.id   AF-A0A7W0EW71-F1
#
_cell.length_a   1.000
_cell.length_b   1.000
_cell.length_c   1.000
_cell.angle_alpha   90.00
_cell.angle_beta   90.00
_cell.angle_gamma   90.00
#
_symmetry.space_group_name_H-M   'P 1'
#
loop_
_entity.id
_entity.type
_entity.pdbx_description
1 polymer ?
#
loop_
_entity_poly.entity_id
_entity_poly.type
_entity_poly.pdbx_seq_one_letter_code
_entity_poly.pdbx_strand_id
1 'polypeptide(L)'
;MRSETGRTDEFAACLGSVSKEDLACGGCKSDIVYAGCSTCNLRHCAREKGVAHCIGCADYPCKMYGKWQSVSKFLPHAREATSNLEAIKRDGVDPWLAAQQKRWSCPDCGAPFSWYATECSKCGCRLTSEAYEISGWKKLLCRFVLTMAYRKGKAKRTT
;
A
#
# COMPACT_ATOMS: atom_id res chain seq x y z
N MET A 1 9.38 2.66 -10.32
CA MET A 1 9.21 3.23 -8.96
C MET A 1 9.25 2.11 -7.95
N ARG A 2 10.41 1.89 -7.32
CA ARG A 2 10.50 1.04 -6.13
C ARG A 2 9.79 1.79 -4.99
N SER A 3 9.31 1.08 -3.97
CA SER A 3 8.57 1.61 -2.81
C SER A 3 9.40 2.52 -1.89
N GLU A 4 10.17 3.46 -2.45
CA GLU A 4 11.11 4.31 -1.74
C GLU A 4 10.40 5.46 -1.01
N THR A 5 9.31 5.97 -1.56
CA THR A 5 8.51 7.07 -0.95
C THR A 5 7.82 6.65 0.35
N GLY A 6 7.33 5.42 0.42
CA GLY A 6 6.74 4.85 1.63
C GLY A 6 7.75 4.50 2.73
N ARG A 7 9.07 4.62 2.48
CA ARG A 7 10.11 4.43 3.52
C ARG A 7 10.37 5.71 4.32
N THR A 8 9.94 6.85 3.80
CA THR A 8 10.16 8.17 4.41
C THR A 8 8.89 8.74 5.04
N ASP A 9 7.75 8.05 4.97
CA ASP A 9 6.50 8.48 5.61
C ASP A 9 6.32 7.87 7.02
N GLU A 10 5.31 8.33 7.75
CA GLU A 10 5.04 7.85 9.11
C GLU A 10 4.68 6.35 9.19
N PHE A 11 4.26 5.73 8.09
CA PHE A 11 3.96 4.30 8.06
C PHE A 11 5.23 3.46 8.19
N ALA A 12 6.35 3.91 7.64
CA ALA A 12 7.65 3.28 7.86
C ALA A 12 8.02 3.23 9.36
N ALA A 13 7.64 4.23 10.16
CA ALA A 13 7.89 4.24 11.59
C ALA A 13 7.17 3.10 12.33
N CYS A 14 6.02 2.65 11.82
CA CYS A 14 5.32 1.47 12.36
C CYS A 14 6.07 0.15 12.09
N LEU A 15 7.06 0.17 11.17
CA LEU A 15 7.86 -0.97 10.74
C LEU A 15 9.33 -0.87 11.17
N GLY A 16 9.67 -0.05 12.16
CA GLY A 16 11.07 0.22 12.55
C GLY A 16 11.90 -1.00 13.00
N SER A 17 11.28 -2.16 13.22
CA SER A 17 11.96 -3.44 13.52
C SER A 17 12.18 -4.34 12.29
N VAL A 18 11.76 -3.90 11.10
CA VAL A 18 11.89 -4.64 9.84
C VAL A 18 13.15 -4.16 9.12
N SER A 19 13.95 -5.10 8.60
CA SER A 19 15.17 -4.76 7.86
C SER A 19 14.85 -4.10 6.51
N LYS A 20 15.81 -3.38 5.92
CA LYS A 20 15.63 -2.70 4.63
C LYS A 20 15.29 -3.69 3.50
N GLU A 21 15.88 -4.88 3.57
CA GLU A 21 15.67 -5.99 2.65
C GLU A 21 14.25 -6.53 2.76
N ASP A 22 13.77 -6.75 3.99
CA ASP A 22 12.40 -7.23 4.22
C ASP A 22 11.32 -6.17 3.94
N LEU A 23 11.70 -4.88 3.94
CA LEU A 23 10.89 -3.75 3.48
C LEU A 23 10.91 -3.55 1.96
N ALA A 24 11.73 -4.27 1.19
CA ALA A 24 11.74 -4.13 -0.26
C ALA A 24 10.40 -4.58 -0.87
N CYS A 25 9.82 -3.75 -1.73
CA CYS A 25 8.56 -4.05 -2.40
C CYS A 25 8.56 -3.46 -3.82
N GLY A 26 8.46 -4.33 -4.83
CA GLY A 26 8.20 -4.01 -6.23
C GLY A 26 6.70 -3.96 -6.57
N GLY A 27 5.83 -4.06 -5.56
CA GLY A 27 4.38 -4.10 -5.71
C GLY A 27 3.81 -5.51 -5.82
N CYS A 28 2.50 -5.63 -5.63
CA CYS A 28 1.80 -6.93 -5.50
C CYS A 28 1.93 -7.83 -6.73
N LYS A 29 2.15 -7.28 -7.93
CA LYS A 29 2.33 -8.06 -9.16
C LYS A 29 3.76 -8.60 -9.31
N SER A 30 4.74 -7.99 -8.65
CA SER A 30 6.14 -8.45 -8.66
C SER A 30 6.39 -9.65 -7.74
N ASP A 31 7.54 -10.30 -7.91
CA ASP A 31 7.99 -11.37 -7.00
C ASP A 31 8.71 -10.84 -5.76
N ILE A 32 9.16 -9.58 -5.79
CA ILE A 32 9.78 -8.90 -4.66
C ILE A 32 8.70 -8.11 -3.92
N VAL A 33 8.23 -8.63 -2.80
CA VAL A 33 7.20 -7.95 -1.98
C VAL A 33 7.70 -7.74 -0.56
N TYR A 34 7.09 -6.77 0.14
CA TYR A 34 7.26 -6.66 1.59
C TYR A 34 6.95 -8.02 2.26
N ALA A 35 7.75 -8.40 3.25
CA ALA A 35 7.62 -9.66 3.98
C ALA A 35 6.19 -10.00 4.41
N GLY A 36 5.44 -9.04 4.97
CA GLY A 36 4.05 -9.29 5.37
C GLY A 36 3.10 -9.59 4.21
N CYS A 37 3.44 -9.21 2.98
CA CYS A 37 2.63 -9.44 1.78
C CYS A 37 2.88 -10.80 1.11
N SER A 38 3.92 -11.56 1.49
CA SER A 38 4.22 -12.88 0.90
C SER A 38 3.09 -13.90 1.10
N THR A 39 2.29 -13.71 2.14
CA THR A 39 1.17 -14.57 2.53
C THR A 39 -0.20 -14.02 2.10
N CYS A 40 -0.24 -12.97 1.27
CA CYS A 40 -1.49 -12.35 0.85
C CYS A 40 -2.31 -13.26 -0.09
N ASN A 41 -3.44 -13.78 0.39
CA ASN A 41 -4.31 -14.66 -0.40
C ASN A 41 -4.90 -14.00 -1.65
N LEU A 42 -5.17 -12.69 -1.62
CA LEU A 42 -5.66 -11.98 -2.81
C LEU A 42 -4.63 -11.99 -3.94
N ARG A 43 -3.35 -11.85 -3.61
CA ARG A 43 -2.27 -11.91 -4.60
C ARG A 43 -2.19 -13.29 -5.23
N HIS A 44 -2.26 -14.35 -4.41
CA HIS A 44 -2.27 -15.73 -4.89
C HIS A 44 -3.48 -16.00 -5.79
N CYS A 45 -4.68 -15.63 -5.34
CA CYS A 45 -5.93 -15.76 -6.10
C CYS A 45 -5.87 -15.01 -7.46
N ALA A 46 -5.38 -13.78 -7.48
CA ALA A 46 -5.28 -13.01 -8.72
C ALA A 46 -4.31 -13.65 -9.73
N ARG A 47 -3.19 -14.20 -9.26
CA ARG A 47 -2.21 -14.92 -10.08
C ARG A 47 -2.81 -16.22 -10.63
N GLU A 48 -3.43 -17.03 -9.78
CA GLU A 48 -4.05 -18.30 -10.15
C GLU A 48 -5.15 -18.11 -11.19
N LYS A 49 -5.99 -17.08 -11.03
CA LYS A 49 -7.06 -16.74 -11.97
C LYS A 49 -6.59 -15.96 -13.20
N GLY A 50 -5.31 -15.59 -13.28
CA GLY A 50 -4.78 -14.78 -14.39
C GLY A 50 -5.40 -13.38 -14.51
N VAL A 51 -5.95 -12.82 -13.43
CA VAL A 51 -6.61 -11.50 -13.46
C VAL A 51 -5.65 -10.38 -13.05
N ALA A 52 -5.56 -9.34 -13.87
CA ALA A 52 -4.70 -8.20 -13.58
C ALA A 52 -5.21 -7.34 -12.41
N HIS A 53 -6.53 -7.25 -12.24
CA HIS A 53 -7.20 -6.45 -11.22
C HIS A 53 -8.42 -7.21 -10.71
N CYS A 54 -8.72 -7.12 -9.41
CA CYS A 54 -9.85 -7.83 -8.81
C CYS A 54 -11.17 -7.48 -9.52
N ILE A 55 -11.37 -6.22 -9.94
CA ILE A 55 -12.56 -5.76 -10.65
C ILE A 55 -12.78 -6.37 -12.04
N GLY A 56 -11.75 -7.03 -12.60
CA GLY A 56 -11.86 -7.82 -13.83
C GLY A 56 -12.19 -9.30 -13.59
N CYS A 57 -12.28 -9.75 -12.33
CA CYS A 57 -12.70 -11.10 -12.00
C CYS A 57 -14.23 -11.21 -12.07
N ALA A 58 -14.75 -12.30 -12.64
CA ALA A 58 -16.18 -12.56 -12.74
C ALA A 58 -16.90 -12.60 -11.36
N ASP A 59 -16.17 -13.00 -10.31
CA ASP A 59 -16.71 -13.08 -8.95
C ASP A 59 -16.66 -11.75 -8.18
N TYR A 60 -16.18 -10.67 -8.81
CA TYR A 60 -16.00 -9.39 -8.11
C TYR A 60 -17.32 -8.63 -7.96
N PRO A 61 -17.63 -8.07 -6.77
CA PRO A 61 -16.85 -8.14 -5.53
C PRO A 61 -17.05 -9.48 -4.79
N CYS A 62 -15.96 -10.20 -4.52
CA CYS A 62 -16.04 -11.50 -3.85
C CYS A 62 -15.83 -11.38 -2.33
N LYS A 63 -16.24 -12.41 -1.58
CA LYS A 63 -16.06 -12.49 -0.12
C LYS A 63 -14.61 -12.29 0.33
N MET A 64 -13.64 -12.78 -0.45
CA MET A 64 -12.20 -12.61 -0.14
C MET A 64 -11.79 -11.13 -0.22
N TYR A 65 -12.23 -10.42 -1.26
CA TYR A 65 -11.97 -8.99 -1.44
C TYR A 65 -12.63 -8.17 -0.32
N GLY A 66 -13.91 -8.44 -0.01
CA GLY A 66 -14.61 -7.79 1.10
C GLY A 66 -13.93 -8.03 2.46
N LYS A 67 -13.42 -9.25 2.71
CA LYS A 67 -12.63 -9.52 3.92
C LYS A 67 -11.33 -8.72 3.95
N TRP A 68 -10.61 -8.66 2.82
CA TRP A 68 -9.37 -7.88 2.74
C TRP A 68 -9.60 -6.39 2.98
N GLN A 69 -10.71 -5.81 2.49
CA GLN A 69 -11.06 -4.41 2.74
C GLN A 69 -11.15 -4.07 4.24
N SER A 70 -11.40 -5.04 5.12
CA SER A 70 -11.36 -4.81 6.57
C SER A 70 -10.01 -4.32 7.09
N VAL A 71 -8.92 -4.49 6.31
CA VAL A 71 -7.61 -3.88 6.60
C VAL A 71 -7.70 -2.35 6.71
N SER A 72 -8.69 -1.74 6.07
CA SER A 72 -8.92 -0.29 6.11
C SER A 72 -9.29 0.24 7.50
N LYS A 73 -9.67 -0.64 8.43
CA LYS A 73 -9.85 -0.30 9.86
C LYS A 73 -8.53 0.11 10.52
N PHE A 74 -7.41 -0.40 10.00
CA PHE A 74 -6.07 -0.17 10.50
C PHE A 74 -5.22 0.68 9.54
N LEU A 75 -5.43 0.52 8.23
CA LEU A 75 -4.71 1.20 7.15
C LEU A 75 -5.69 2.01 6.30
N PRO A 76 -5.98 3.27 6.68
CA PRO A 76 -7.02 4.07 6.04
C PRO A 76 -6.91 4.19 4.52
N HIS A 77 -5.69 4.24 3.98
CA HIS A 77 -5.44 4.29 2.52
C HIS A 77 -6.02 3.10 1.76
N ALA A 78 -6.26 1.96 2.42
CA ALA A 78 -6.88 0.80 1.78
C ALA A 78 -8.35 1.07 1.36
N ARG A 79 -8.99 2.14 1.87
CA ARG A 79 -10.32 2.58 1.42
C ARG A 79 -10.32 3.03 -0.04
N GLU A 80 -9.19 3.54 -0.55
CA GLU A 80 -9.09 3.98 -1.95
C GLU A 80 -9.09 2.82 -2.94
N ALA A 81 -8.95 1.57 -2.47
CA ALA A 81 -8.80 0.42 -3.36
C ALA A 81 -9.98 0.25 -4.32
N THR A 82 -11.22 0.44 -3.85
CA THR A 82 -12.42 0.29 -4.69
C THR A 82 -12.48 1.36 -5.78
N SER A 83 -12.35 2.63 -5.40
CA SER A 83 -12.41 3.75 -6.35
C SER A 83 -11.25 3.71 -7.34
N ASN A 84 -10.06 3.30 -6.90
CA ASN A 84 -8.92 3.07 -7.80
C ASN A 84 -9.20 1.96 -8.81
N LEU A 85 -9.79 0.83 -8.37
CA LEU A 85 -10.18 -0.24 -9.28
C LEU A 85 -11.25 0.21 -10.28
N GLU A 86 -12.23 0.99 -9.85
CA GLU A 86 -13.27 1.56 -10.72
C GLU A 86 -12.67 2.52 -11.75
N ALA A 87 -11.78 3.42 -11.33
CA ALA A 87 -11.07 4.32 -12.23
C ALA A 87 -10.20 3.54 -13.24
N ILE A 88 -9.48 2.52 -12.80
CA ILE A 88 -8.69 1.65 -13.69
C ILE A 88 -9.60 0.93 -14.70
N LYS A 89 -10.78 0.46 -14.28
CA LYS A 89 -11.73 -0.21 -15.18
C LYS A 89 -12.35 0.76 -16.20
N ARG A 90 -12.63 1.99 -15.77
CA ARG A 90 -13.29 3.01 -16.59
C ARG A 90 -12.31 3.67 -17.57
N ASP A 91 -11.16 4.09 -17.07
CA ASP A 91 -10.23 4.99 -17.77
C ASP A 91 -8.94 4.27 -18.22
N GLY A 92 -8.67 3.07 -17.72
CA GLY A 92 -7.43 2.33 -17.97
C GLY A 92 -6.33 2.62 -16.95
N VAL A 93 -5.26 1.81 -17.01
CA VAL A 93 -4.15 1.88 -16.05
C VAL A 93 -3.30 3.13 -16.25
N ASP A 94 -2.96 3.50 -17.48
CA ASP A 94 -2.02 4.59 -17.74
C ASP A 94 -2.57 5.96 -17.34
N PRO A 95 -3.83 6.32 -17.64
CA PRO A 95 -4.41 7.58 -17.15
C PRO A 95 -4.50 7.61 -15.62
N TRP A 96 -4.85 6.48 -15.00
CA TRP A 96 -4.87 6.37 -13.55
C TRP A 96 -3.46 6.57 -12.95
N LEU A 97 -2.42 5.95 -13.53
CA LEU A 97 -1.03 6.12 -13.09
C LEU A 97 -0.56 7.57 -13.23
N ALA A 98 -0.88 8.24 -14.33
CA ALA A 98 -0.54 9.65 -14.53
C ALA A 98 -1.22 10.54 -13.46
N ALA A 99 -2.49 10.27 -13.15
CA ALA A 99 -3.20 10.97 -12.09
C ALA A 99 -2.57 10.72 -10.70
N GLN A 100 -2.18 9.48 -10.39
CA GLN A 100 -1.49 9.16 -9.14
C GLN A 100 -0.12 9.86 -9.07
N GLN A 101 0.66 9.86 -10.16
CA GLN A 101 1.97 10.53 -10.17
C GLN A 101 1.82 12.04 -9.86
N LYS A 102 0.82 12.70 -10.44
CA LYS A 102 0.54 14.11 -10.16
C LYS A 102 0.10 14.31 -8.70
N ARG A 103 -0.79 13.45 -8.19
CA ARG A 103 -1.32 13.53 -6.82
C ARG A 103 -0.24 13.34 -5.76
N TRP A 104 0.69 12.42 -5.98
CA TRP A 104 1.74 12.04 -5.03
C TRP A 104 3.07 12.77 -5.26
N SER A 105 3.03 13.97 -5.85
CA SER A 105 4.18 14.86 -6.06
C SER A 105 4.00 16.17 -5.32
N CYS A 106 5.03 16.59 -4.58
CA CYS A 106 5.07 17.87 -3.87
C CYS A 106 4.75 19.02 -4.84
N PRO A 107 3.79 19.90 -4.52
CA PRO A 107 3.40 20.99 -5.42
C PRO A 107 4.53 22.01 -5.64
N ASP A 108 5.41 22.18 -4.65
CA ASP A 108 6.46 23.21 -4.69
C ASP A 108 7.73 22.73 -5.39
N CYS A 109 8.14 21.48 -5.17
CA CYS A 109 9.44 20.97 -5.65
C CYS A 109 9.36 19.68 -6.47
N GLY A 110 8.16 19.12 -6.67
CA GLY A 110 7.92 17.91 -7.47
C GLY A 110 8.38 16.59 -6.83
N ALA A 111 9.04 16.64 -5.66
CA ALA A 111 9.51 15.45 -4.97
C ALA A 111 8.35 14.49 -4.65
N PRO A 112 8.51 13.18 -4.87
CA PRO A 112 7.43 12.24 -4.65
C PRO A 112 7.24 11.99 -3.14
N PHE A 113 5.99 11.79 -2.73
CA PHE A 113 5.63 11.43 -1.36
C PHE A 113 4.61 10.29 -1.34
N SER A 114 4.14 9.90 -0.15
CA SER A 114 3.27 8.74 0.07
C SER A 114 2.15 9.07 1.06
N TRP A 115 1.23 8.13 1.25
CA TRP A 115 -0.06 8.26 1.94
C TRP A 115 -0.03 8.97 3.29
N TYR A 116 1.08 8.91 4.04
CA TYR A 116 1.15 9.44 5.41
C TYR A 116 2.17 10.58 5.59
N ALA A 117 2.66 11.15 4.50
CA ALA A 117 3.60 12.27 4.58
C ALA A 117 2.83 13.59 4.79
N THR A 118 3.10 14.27 5.90
CA THR A 118 2.54 15.59 6.24
C THR A 118 3.41 16.74 5.74
N GLU A 119 4.70 16.49 5.53
CA GLU A 119 5.70 17.46 5.07
C GLU A 119 6.59 16.84 3.99
N CYS A 120 7.03 17.67 3.05
CA CYS A 120 7.93 17.23 1.99
C CYS A 120 9.32 16.96 2.54
N SER A 121 9.83 15.73 2.36
CA SER A 121 11.18 15.36 2.78
C SER A 121 12.32 16.12 2.08
N LYS A 122 12.03 16.83 0.98
CA LYS A 122 13.01 17.60 0.20
C LYS A 122 13.00 19.09 0.53
N CYS A 123 11.83 19.75 0.53
CA CYS A 123 11.72 21.20 0.71
C CYS A 123 11.07 21.62 2.03
N GLY A 124 10.53 20.68 2.82
CA GLY A 124 9.87 20.99 4.09
C GLY A 124 8.49 21.64 3.98
N CYS A 125 7.97 21.89 2.77
CA CYS A 125 6.63 22.43 2.62
C CYS A 125 5.60 21.46 3.20
N ARG A 126 4.51 22.00 3.76
CA ARG A 126 3.39 21.17 4.20
C ARG A 126 2.73 20.54 2.98
N LEU A 127 2.58 19.22 2.99
CA LEU A 127 1.90 18.48 1.95
C LEU A 127 0.39 18.53 2.19
N THR A 128 -0.40 18.45 1.11
CA THR A 128 -1.86 18.63 1.10
C THR A 128 -2.62 17.77 2.12
N SER A 129 -3.84 18.18 2.48
CA SER A 129 -4.77 17.50 3.40
C SER A 129 -5.28 16.11 2.97
N GLU A 130 -4.80 15.57 1.86
CA GLU A 130 -5.16 14.23 1.37
C GLU A 130 -4.30 13.10 1.95
N ALA A 131 -3.25 13.45 2.72
CA ALA A 131 -2.49 12.47 3.48
C ALA A 131 -3.36 11.91 4.61
N TYR A 132 -3.34 10.60 4.77
CA TYR A 132 -3.96 9.92 5.91
C TYR A 132 -3.16 10.20 7.17
N GLU A 133 -3.83 10.24 8.31
CA GLU A 133 -3.17 10.28 9.61
C GLU A 133 -3.38 8.96 10.36
N ILE A 134 -2.30 8.44 10.96
CA ILE A 134 -2.38 7.34 11.93
C ILE A 134 -2.11 7.94 13.32
N SER A 135 -3.17 8.43 13.97
CA SER A 135 -3.06 9.07 15.29
C SER A 135 -3.49 8.16 16.45
N GLY A 136 -2.95 8.46 17.65
CA GLY A 136 -3.34 7.85 18.92
C GLY A 136 -3.16 6.33 18.98
N TRP A 137 -4.16 5.63 19.54
CA TRP A 137 -4.14 4.18 19.75
C TRP A 137 -4.02 3.37 18.44
N LYS A 138 -4.45 3.93 17.31
CA LYS A 138 -4.32 3.29 16.00
C LYS A 138 -2.85 3.15 15.59
N LYS A 139 -1.97 4.08 15.98
CA LYS A 139 -0.51 4.01 15.72
C LYS A 139 0.12 2.85 16.47
N LEU A 140 -0.23 2.68 17.74
CA LEU A 140 0.23 1.56 18.56
C LEU A 140 -0.25 0.22 17.97
N LEU A 141 -1.55 0.13 17.65
CA LEU A 141 -2.14 -1.08 17.07
C LEU A 141 -1.56 -1.42 15.70
N CYS A 142 -1.30 -0.41 14.86
CA CYS A 142 -0.65 -0.56 13.56
C CYS A 142 0.73 -1.22 13.73
N ARG A 143 1.54 -0.74 14.68
CA ARG A 143 2.86 -1.34 14.98
C ARG A 143 2.76 -2.82 15.35
N PHE A 144 1.80 -3.21 16.19
CA PHE A 144 1.60 -4.62 16.54
C PHE A 144 1.12 -5.47 15.37
N VAL A 145 0.06 -5.05 14.68
CA VAL A 145 -0.54 -5.81 13.56
C VAL A 145 0.46 -6.00 12.42
N LEU A 146 1.15 -4.92 12.02
CA LEU A 146 2.15 -4.99 10.96
C LEU A 146 3.36 -5.84 11.34
N THR A 147 3.82 -5.74 12.60
CA THR A 147 4.92 -6.59 13.07
C THR A 147 4.52 -8.07 13.08
N MET A 148 3.28 -8.41 13.44
CA MET A 148 2.80 -9.80 13.35
C MET A 148 2.71 -10.28 11.91
N ALA A 149 2.19 -9.45 11.00
CA ALA A 149 2.15 -9.77 9.57
C ALA A 149 3.57 -9.99 9.01
N TYR A 150 4.52 -9.13 9.37
CA TYR A 150 5.94 -9.29 9.06
C TYR A 150 6.48 -10.63 9.57
N ARG A 151 6.35 -10.92 10.86
CA ARG A 151 6.87 -12.15 11.48
C ARG A 151 6.33 -13.41 10.79
N LYS A 152 5.02 -13.45 10.54
CA LYS A 152 4.37 -14.56 9.82
C LYS A 152 4.89 -14.70 8.40
N GLY A 153 5.01 -13.58 7.69
CA GLY A 153 5.49 -13.53 6.32
C GLY A 153 6.96 -13.93 6.18
N LYS A 154 7.79 -13.56 7.15
CA LYS A 154 9.21 -13.93 7.23
C LYS A 154 9.41 -15.42 7.52
N ALA A 155 8.70 -15.96 8.51
CA ALA A 155 8.78 -17.38 8.85
C ALA A 155 8.45 -18.30 7.65
N LYS A 156 7.49 -17.91 6.81
CA LYS A 156 7.11 -18.67 5.60
C LYS A 156 8.13 -18.58 4.46
N ARG A 157 9.04 -17.60 4.45
CA ARG A 157 10.12 -17.52 3.44
C ARG A 157 11.32 -18.39 3.79
N THR A 158 11.47 -18.72 5.07
CA THR A 158 12.58 -19.53 5.60
C THR A 158 12.22 -21.01 5.75
N THR A 159 11.00 -21.39 5.36
CA THR A 159 10.51 -22.78 5.28
C THR A 159 10.31 -23.15 3.82
#